data_AF-A0A5B0AKZ0-F1
#
_entry.id   AF-A0A5B0AKZ0-F1
#
_cell.length_a   1.000
_cell.length_b   1.000
_cell.length_c   1.000
_cell.angle_alpha   90.00
_cell.angle_beta   90.00
_cell.angle_gamma   90.00
#
_symmetry.space_group_name_H-M   'P 1'
#
loop_
_entity.id
_entity.type
_entity.pdbx_description
1 polymer ?
#
loop_
_entity_poly.entity_id
_entity_poly.type
_entity_poly.pdbx_seq_one_letter_code
_entity_poly.pdbx_strand_id
1 'polypeptide(L)'
;MRAQEVQAEKARGDQVRGRPATVNRGTTADRILALQSEAGNAAVTQAVQRALDSTSGTEDVSAAHTAGTGGVSAGHASGGHAIQRAVWTFNGSTRTQHVMGQNSGVWFDENGQSRTTAELQIDSTSLQHGDKYDDVTRQLHSSGAVAVSKRGTIPDHKYPQRETRTRKAVVEAQQKMATALALLNAAGGAPGGALLQALRSAFPLFQTATPQQIGELLPRISEVLRRVQAGLNSQGAQIALVGEASILDPSARSANASGAAGWVDSSTKDVAARLRPGYMKSEELPSMDSGRTGPINLREEGEVAWYVIHEATHRFAGTLDYQYSSYDHELAEDAAQAGLATVLDPATAAAQDAAMLGRRAVRDPSTYTGQNETQRPKRQENWYAMGRRALMNADSYAHFVMTATGSPIPRS
;
A
#
# COMPACT_ATOMS: atom_id res chain seq x y z
N MET A 1 -26.08 -16.64 -50.32
CA MET A 1 -24.94 -17.59 -50.17
C MET A 1 -23.79 -16.89 -49.45
N ARG A 2 -23.66 -17.09 -48.14
CA ARG A 2 -22.43 -16.92 -47.31
C ARG A 2 -22.83 -17.08 -45.84
N ALA A 3 -23.11 -18.33 -45.48
CA ALA A 3 -23.34 -18.78 -44.11
C ALA A 3 -22.72 -20.18 -43.93
N GLN A 4 -21.54 -20.42 -44.51
CA GLN A 4 -20.87 -21.73 -44.52
C GLN A 4 -19.33 -21.67 -44.50
N GLU A 5 -18.68 -20.55 -44.18
CA GLU A 5 -17.20 -20.48 -44.13
C GLU A 5 -16.60 -20.36 -42.72
N VAL A 6 -17.40 -20.40 -41.64
CA VAL A 6 -16.88 -20.24 -40.25
C VAL A 6 -16.87 -21.57 -39.46
N GLN A 7 -17.11 -22.72 -40.08
CA GLN A 7 -17.21 -24.02 -39.38
C GLN A 7 -16.14 -25.06 -39.75
N ALA A 8 -15.13 -24.72 -40.56
CA ALA A 8 -14.10 -25.69 -40.99
C ALA A 8 -12.77 -25.65 -40.20
N GLU A 9 -12.57 -24.69 -39.30
CA GLU A 9 -11.29 -24.53 -38.58
C GLU A 9 -11.35 -24.97 -37.10
N LYS A 10 -12.39 -25.72 -36.72
CA LYS A 10 -12.63 -26.19 -35.34
C LYS A 10 -12.35 -27.68 -35.11
N ALA A 11 -11.73 -28.38 -36.07
CA ALA A 11 -11.47 -29.81 -35.92
C ALA A 11 -10.25 -30.27 -36.75
N ARG A 12 -9.04 -30.03 -36.23
CA ARG A 12 -7.84 -30.88 -36.41
C ARG A 12 -6.64 -30.22 -35.76
N GLY A 13 -6.11 -30.82 -34.70
CA GLY A 13 -4.85 -30.37 -34.13
C GLY A 13 -4.51 -30.82 -32.71
N ASP A 14 -5.25 -31.77 -32.13
CA ASP A 14 -4.76 -32.52 -30.95
C ASP A 14 -3.64 -33.47 -31.40
N GLN A 15 -2.38 -33.07 -31.21
CA GLN A 15 -1.27 -34.00 -31.03
C GLN A 15 -0.32 -33.52 -29.92
N VAL A 16 -0.47 -34.24 -28.81
CA VAL A 16 0.36 -34.30 -27.61
C VAL A 16 1.86 -34.29 -27.90
N ARG A 17 2.59 -33.35 -27.27
CA ARG A 17 4.02 -33.48 -26.96
C ARG A 17 4.28 -33.14 -25.49
N GLY A 18 5.08 -34.00 -24.86
CA GLY A 18 5.29 -34.15 -23.43
C GLY A 18 5.51 -32.88 -22.62
N ARG A 19 4.79 -32.80 -21.50
CA ARG A 19 5.03 -31.88 -20.40
C ARG A 19 6.24 -32.38 -19.61
N PRO A 20 7.32 -31.59 -19.44
CA PRO A 20 8.40 -31.99 -18.56
C PRO A 20 7.94 -32.00 -17.11
N ALA A 21 8.44 -32.99 -16.38
CA ALA A 21 8.15 -33.27 -14.99
C ALA A 21 8.45 -32.09 -14.06
N THR A 22 7.63 -32.01 -13.02
CA THR A 22 7.73 -31.17 -11.81
C THR A 22 9.15 -30.78 -11.42
N VAL A 23 9.51 -29.52 -11.67
CA VAL A 23 10.56 -28.84 -10.91
C VAL A 23 9.96 -28.50 -9.55
N ASN A 24 10.54 -29.07 -8.51
CA ASN A 24 10.21 -28.90 -7.11
C ASN A 24 10.27 -27.39 -6.77
N ARG A 25 9.13 -26.70 -6.85
CA ARG A 25 9.06 -25.29 -6.49
C ARG A 25 8.97 -25.24 -4.97
N GLY A 26 10.07 -24.84 -4.34
CA GLY A 26 10.14 -24.55 -2.91
C GLY A 26 9.01 -23.64 -2.44
N THR A 27 8.84 -23.62 -1.11
CA THR A 27 7.81 -22.87 -0.40
C THR A 27 7.86 -21.37 -0.75
N THR A 28 6.78 -20.64 -0.51
CA THR A 28 6.73 -19.18 -0.74
C THR A 28 7.86 -18.45 0.01
N ALA A 29 8.30 -18.98 1.15
CA ALA A 29 9.46 -18.48 1.89
C ALA A 29 10.78 -18.68 1.12
N ASP A 30 10.98 -19.84 0.48
CA ASP A 30 12.16 -20.10 -0.36
C ASP A 30 12.19 -19.18 -1.59
N ARG A 31 11.03 -18.82 -2.13
CA ARG A 31 10.92 -17.86 -3.23
C ARG A 31 11.19 -16.43 -2.79
N ILE A 32 10.74 -16.04 -1.60
CA ILE A 32 11.04 -14.71 -1.03
C ILE A 32 12.53 -14.62 -0.70
N LEU A 33 13.14 -15.67 -0.13
CA LEU A 33 14.58 -15.73 0.12
C LEU A 33 15.40 -15.73 -1.17
N ALA A 34 14.97 -16.46 -2.20
CA ALA A 34 15.61 -16.44 -3.52
C ALA A 34 15.53 -15.06 -4.17
N LEU A 35 14.36 -14.39 -4.10
CA LEU A 35 14.18 -13.03 -4.62
C LEU A 35 15.01 -11.99 -3.85
N GLN A 36 15.18 -12.14 -2.54
CA GLN A 36 16.03 -11.25 -1.73
C GLN A 36 17.53 -11.50 -1.94
N SER A 37 17.91 -12.75 -2.25
CA SER A 37 19.28 -13.14 -2.59
C SER A 37 19.67 -12.69 -4.00
N GLU A 38 18.78 -12.83 -5.00
CA GLU A 38 18.98 -12.30 -6.35
C GLU A 38 19.01 -10.76 -6.38
N ALA A 39 18.28 -10.10 -5.48
CA ALA A 39 18.25 -8.64 -5.35
C ALA A 39 19.42 -8.04 -4.54
N GLY A 40 20.38 -8.85 -4.06
CA GLY A 40 21.58 -8.37 -3.37
C GLY A 40 21.37 -7.79 -1.96
N ASN A 41 20.22 -8.02 -1.33
CA ASN A 41 19.87 -7.47 -0.01
C ASN A 41 20.43 -8.32 1.14
N ALA A 42 21.76 -8.43 1.23
CA ALA A 42 22.44 -9.25 2.24
C ALA A 42 22.02 -8.94 3.69
N ALA A 43 21.65 -7.69 3.99
CA ALA A 43 21.20 -7.27 5.32
C ALA A 43 19.81 -7.84 5.69
N VAL A 44 18.89 -7.96 4.73
CA VAL A 44 17.55 -8.55 4.95
C VAL A 44 17.66 -10.06 5.08
N THR A 45 18.47 -10.70 4.24
CA THR A 45 18.78 -12.13 4.33
C THR A 45 19.40 -12.48 5.68
N GLN A 46 20.35 -11.69 6.17
CA GLN A 46 20.96 -11.92 7.48
C GLN A 46 20.05 -11.59 8.66
N ALA A 47 19.13 -10.63 8.55
CA ALA A 47 18.17 -10.32 9.61
C ALA A 47 17.10 -11.41 9.73
N VAL A 48 16.63 -11.94 8.59
CA VAL A 48 15.71 -13.08 8.54
C VAL A 48 16.42 -14.36 9.02
N GLN A 49 17.67 -14.60 8.63
CA GLN A 49 18.46 -15.74 9.09
C GLN A 49 18.79 -15.64 10.60
N ARG A 50 19.17 -14.46 11.11
CA ARG A 50 19.42 -14.25 12.55
C ARG A 50 18.16 -14.36 13.39
N ALA A 51 16.99 -13.96 12.88
CA ALA A 51 15.71 -14.18 13.55
C ALA A 51 15.36 -15.69 13.60
N LEU A 52 15.73 -16.46 12.58
CA LEU A 52 15.61 -17.91 12.59
C LEU A 52 16.59 -18.55 13.60
N ASP A 53 17.84 -18.09 13.66
CA ASP A 53 18.86 -18.67 14.56
C ASP A 53 18.66 -18.29 16.04
N SER A 54 18.18 -17.08 16.34
CA SER A 54 17.95 -16.59 17.72
C SER A 54 16.69 -17.13 18.38
N THR A 55 15.76 -17.74 17.64
CA THR A 55 14.61 -18.46 18.21
C THR A 55 14.97 -19.89 18.65
N SER A 56 16.25 -20.28 18.51
CA SER A 56 16.78 -21.61 18.84
C SER A 56 17.47 -21.68 20.21
N GLY A 57 17.48 -20.61 21.00
CA GLY A 57 18.25 -20.59 22.24
C GLY A 57 17.69 -19.68 23.31
N THR A 58 17.13 -20.28 24.36
CA THR A 58 17.33 -19.96 25.78
C THR A 58 16.67 -21.07 26.59
N GLU A 59 17.46 -22.00 27.14
CA GLU A 59 17.98 -22.03 28.53
C GLU A 59 16.98 -22.67 29.50
N ASP A 60 17.40 -23.76 30.15
CA ASP A 60 16.83 -24.11 31.44
C ASP A 60 17.94 -24.53 32.40
N VAL A 61 17.90 -23.93 33.60
CA VAL A 61 18.87 -24.06 34.69
C VAL A 61 18.24 -24.93 35.77
N SER A 62 18.89 -26.03 36.18
CA SER A 62 19.17 -26.36 37.61
C SER A 62 19.78 -27.76 37.86
N ALA A 63 20.98 -27.72 38.43
CA ALA A 63 21.58 -28.53 39.52
C ALA A 63 21.51 -30.08 39.60
N ALA A 64 22.73 -30.66 39.69
CA ALA A 64 23.25 -31.66 40.65
C ALA A 64 23.60 -33.10 40.15
N HIS A 65 24.91 -33.43 40.30
CA HIS A 65 25.63 -34.73 40.41
C HIS A 65 25.22 -35.89 39.45
N THR A 66 26.09 -36.58 38.71
CA THR A 66 27.37 -37.23 39.09
C THR A 66 28.04 -37.81 37.82
N ALA A 67 29.39 -37.88 37.82
CA ALA A 67 30.33 -38.72 37.05
C ALA A 67 29.90 -39.48 35.76
N GLY A 68 30.73 -39.41 34.71
CA GLY A 68 30.93 -40.54 33.77
C GLY A 68 31.15 -40.20 32.30
N THR A 69 32.42 -40.18 31.88
CA THR A 69 32.99 -40.65 30.59
C THR A 69 32.07 -40.93 29.38
N GLY A 70 32.39 -40.24 28.26
CA GLY A 70 32.56 -40.85 26.93
C GLY A 70 31.33 -41.07 26.04
N GLY A 71 31.44 -40.65 24.77
CA GLY A 71 30.79 -41.35 23.66
C GLY A 71 29.81 -40.55 22.80
N VAL A 72 30.30 -40.12 21.64
CA VAL A 72 29.64 -40.13 20.31
C VAL A 72 28.14 -39.77 20.26
N SER A 73 27.84 -38.54 19.83
CA SER A 73 26.48 -38.17 19.41
C SER A 73 26.33 -38.27 17.90
N ALA A 74 25.60 -39.30 17.48
CA ALA A 74 25.06 -39.47 16.13
C ALA A 74 23.99 -38.40 15.86
N GLY A 75 24.07 -37.79 14.67
CA GLY A 75 23.15 -36.76 14.22
C GLY A 75 21.69 -37.22 14.23
N HIS A 76 20.85 -36.42 14.87
CA HIS A 76 19.41 -36.42 14.65
C HIS A 76 19.06 -35.12 13.94
N ALA A 77 18.61 -35.25 12.69
CA ALA A 77 18.01 -34.19 11.93
C ALA A 77 16.67 -33.80 12.58
N SER A 78 16.61 -32.65 13.25
CA SER A 78 15.35 -32.04 13.66
C SER A 78 14.85 -31.12 12.55
N GLY A 79 13.84 -31.57 11.80
CA GLY A 79 13.09 -30.72 10.89
C GLY A 79 12.36 -29.64 11.69
N GLY A 80 12.84 -28.39 11.59
CA GLY A 80 12.15 -27.24 12.14
C GLY A 80 10.90 -26.93 11.29
N HIS A 81 9.72 -26.95 11.91
CA HIS A 81 8.52 -26.42 11.30
C HIS A 81 8.68 -24.90 11.18
N ALA A 82 8.86 -24.40 9.95
CA ALA A 82 8.80 -22.97 9.66
C ALA A 82 7.43 -22.44 10.08
N ILE A 83 7.40 -21.43 10.97
CA ILE A 83 6.17 -20.68 11.25
C ILE A 83 5.84 -19.89 9.97
N GLN A 84 4.89 -20.42 9.21
CA GLN A 84 4.40 -19.79 7.99
C GLN A 84 3.58 -18.56 8.39
N ARG A 85 4.03 -17.35 8.01
CA ARG A 85 3.22 -16.13 8.12
C ARG A 85 1.93 -16.34 7.35
N ALA A 86 0.80 -16.30 8.03
CA ALA A 86 -0.50 -16.39 7.39
C ALA A 86 -1.29 -15.10 7.65
N VAL A 87 -1.73 -14.47 6.55
CA VAL A 87 -2.72 -13.39 6.61
C VAL A 87 -4.09 -14.03 6.46
N TRP A 88 -4.85 -13.99 7.54
CA TRP A 88 -6.17 -14.55 7.67
C TRP A 88 -7.22 -13.51 7.24
N THR A 89 -8.20 -13.90 6.44
CA THR A 89 -9.31 -13.03 5.99
C THR A 89 -10.62 -13.52 6.58
N PHE A 90 -11.36 -12.64 7.29
CA PHE A 90 -12.60 -12.98 7.95
C PHE A 90 -13.75 -13.15 6.96
N ASN A 91 -14.45 -14.29 7.06
CA ASN A 91 -15.68 -14.52 6.30
C ASN A 91 -16.92 -14.20 7.14
N GLY A 92 -17.44 -12.99 6.99
CA GLY A 92 -18.65 -12.56 7.68
C GLY A 92 -19.92 -13.38 7.42
N SER A 93 -20.00 -14.19 6.35
CA SER A 93 -21.17 -15.06 6.12
C SER A 93 -21.24 -16.25 7.07
N THR A 94 -20.12 -16.57 7.72
CA THR A 94 -20.03 -17.66 8.70
C THR A 94 -20.30 -17.19 10.13
N ARG A 95 -20.75 -15.94 10.29
CA ARG A 95 -20.96 -15.34 11.61
C ARG A 95 -22.06 -16.09 12.36
N THR A 96 -21.73 -16.59 13.54
CA THR A 96 -22.72 -17.06 14.51
C THR A 96 -22.80 -16.08 15.67
N GLN A 97 -24.02 -15.80 16.13
CA GLN A 97 -24.27 -15.02 17.34
C GLN A 97 -24.41 -15.99 18.52
N HIS A 98 -23.49 -15.96 19.47
CA HIS A 98 -23.67 -16.67 20.73
C HIS A 98 -24.43 -15.80 21.73
N VAL A 99 -25.27 -16.44 22.55
CA VAL A 99 -26.15 -15.81 23.55
C VAL A 99 -25.39 -14.95 24.57
N MET A 100 -24.07 -15.13 24.70
CA MET A 100 -23.17 -14.33 25.56
C MET A 100 -22.46 -13.17 24.85
N GLY A 101 -22.91 -12.76 23.66
CA GLY A 101 -22.39 -11.57 22.97
C GLY A 101 -21.05 -11.74 22.23
N GLN A 102 -20.46 -12.94 22.27
CA GLN A 102 -19.31 -13.27 21.43
C GLN A 102 -19.81 -13.70 20.05
N ASN A 103 -19.42 -12.94 19.01
CA ASN A 103 -19.61 -13.38 17.64
C ASN A 103 -18.51 -14.41 17.33
N SER A 104 -18.85 -15.50 16.67
CA SER A 104 -17.81 -16.39 16.11
C SER A 104 -17.88 -16.37 14.59
N GLY A 105 -16.80 -16.73 13.92
CA GLY A 105 -16.78 -16.89 12.48
C GLY A 105 -15.47 -17.52 12.01
N VAL A 106 -15.41 -17.80 10.72
CA VAL A 106 -14.32 -18.48 10.07
C VAL A 106 -13.45 -17.48 9.33
N TRP A 107 -12.15 -17.70 9.42
CA TRP A 107 -11.09 -16.99 8.74
C TRP A 107 -10.42 -17.91 7.76
N PHE A 108 -9.98 -17.38 6.62
CA PHE A 108 -9.30 -18.14 5.58
C PHE A 108 -7.95 -17.51 5.22
N ASP A 109 -6.91 -18.31 5.07
CA ASP A 109 -5.62 -17.86 4.53
C ASP A 109 -5.59 -18.00 2.98
N GLU A 110 -4.48 -17.59 2.37
CA GLU A 110 -4.28 -17.69 0.92
C GLU A 110 -4.21 -19.13 0.39
N ASN A 111 -3.95 -20.10 1.26
CA ASN A 111 -3.88 -21.52 0.92
C ASN A 111 -5.24 -22.22 1.11
N GLY A 112 -6.28 -21.50 1.54
CA GLY A 112 -7.60 -22.04 1.83
C GLY A 112 -7.69 -22.77 3.18
N GLN A 113 -6.68 -22.66 4.04
CA GLN A 113 -6.78 -23.13 5.42
C GLN A 113 -7.78 -22.27 6.17
N SER A 114 -8.53 -22.89 7.08
CA SER A 114 -9.51 -22.19 7.89
C SER A 114 -9.16 -22.22 9.38
N ARG A 115 -9.49 -21.13 10.06
CA ARG A 115 -9.45 -21.01 11.52
C ARG A 115 -10.69 -20.27 12.02
N THR A 116 -11.05 -20.50 13.27
CA THR A 116 -12.12 -19.78 13.95
C THR A 116 -11.58 -18.53 14.64
N THR A 117 -12.45 -17.56 14.88
CA THR A 117 -12.11 -16.36 15.67
C THR A 117 -11.53 -16.72 17.06
N ALA A 118 -12.01 -17.80 17.68
CA ALA A 118 -11.52 -18.28 18.97
C ALA A 118 -10.08 -18.84 18.87
N GLU A 119 -9.77 -19.61 17.83
CA GLU A 119 -8.42 -20.14 17.59
C GLU A 119 -7.40 -19.02 17.32
N LEU A 120 -7.83 -17.92 16.71
CA LEU A 120 -6.99 -16.75 16.48
C LEU A 120 -6.97 -15.77 17.67
N GLN A 121 -7.80 -15.98 18.70
CA GLN A 121 -7.92 -15.11 19.88
C GLN A 121 -8.26 -13.64 19.53
N ILE A 122 -9.09 -13.43 18.51
CA ILE A 122 -9.46 -12.10 18.02
C ILE A 122 -10.78 -11.66 18.67
N ASP A 123 -10.86 -10.39 19.08
CA ASP A 123 -12.13 -9.80 19.50
C ASP A 123 -13.11 -9.72 18.31
N SER A 124 -14.28 -10.27 18.51
CA SER A 124 -15.29 -10.48 17.49
C SER A 124 -16.36 -9.39 17.40
N THR A 125 -16.36 -8.46 18.36
CA THR A 125 -17.45 -7.49 18.56
C THR A 125 -17.66 -6.58 17.35
N SER A 126 -16.58 -6.15 16.69
CA SER A 126 -16.63 -5.19 15.57
C SER A 126 -16.18 -5.74 14.21
N LEU A 127 -15.99 -7.06 14.08
CA LEU A 127 -15.49 -7.63 12.82
C LEU A 127 -16.42 -7.32 11.64
N GLN A 128 -15.84 -7.24 10.45
CA GLN A 128 -16.54 -7.07 9.18
C GLN A 128 -16.02 -8.07 8.16
N HIS A 129 -16.88 -8.50 7.22
CA HIS A 129 -16.46 -9.38 6.14
C HIS A 129 -15.28 -8.76 5.38
N GLY A 130 -14.22 -9.54 5.18
CA GLY A 130 -13.01 -9.08 4.51
C GLY A 130 -11.95 -8.43 5.42
N ASP A 131 -12.21 -8.29 6.72
CA ASP A 131 -11.19 -7.91 7.70
C ASP A 131 -10.01 -8.90 7.66
N LYS A 132 -8.80 -8.39 7.93
CA LYS A 132 -7.57 -9.19 7.83
C LYS A 132 -6.82 -9.24 9.16
N TYR A 133 -6.29 -10.39 9.50
CA TYR A 133 -5.44 -10.60 10.66
C TYR A 133 -4.11 -11.20 10.24
N ASP A 134 -3.02 -10.55 10.63
CA ASP A 134 -1.65 -11.03 10.40
C ASP A 134 -1.16 -11.71 11.69
N ASP A 135 -0.93 -13.02 11.64
CA ASP A 135 -0.61 -13.82 12.83
C ASP A 135 0.79 -13.59 13.40
N VAL A 136 1.73 -13.15 12.56
CA VAL A 136 3.11 -12.81 12.97
C VAL A 136 3.13 -11.50 13.73
N THR A 137 2.47 -10.48 13.20
CA THR A 137 2.42 -9.15 13.82
C THR A 137 1.31 -9.01 14.86
N ARG A 138 0.38 -9.96 14.89
CA ARG A 138 -0.86 -9.95 15.68
C ARG A 138 -1.72 -8.71 15.45
N GLN A 139 -1.64 -8.13 14.25
CA GLN A 139 -2.41 -6.94 13.89
C GLN A 139 -3.71 -7.32 13.18
N LEU A 140 -4.81 -6.79 13.68
CA LEU A 140 -6.11 -6.80 13.02
C LEU A 140 -6.27 -5.52 12.19
N HIS A 141 -6.49 -5.67 10.90
CA HIS A 141 -6.90 -4.62 9.98
C HIS A 141 -8.38 -4.77 9.72
N SER A 142 -9.17 -3.83 10.23
CA SER A 142 -10.62 -3.89 10.24
C SER A 142 -11.25 -2.59 9.80
N SER A 143 -12.30 -2.71 8.99
CA SER A 143 -13.18 -1.59 8.67
C SER A 143 -14.25 -1.34 9.74
N GLY A 144 -14.28 -2.14 10.81
CA GLY A 144 -15.29 -2.08 11.87
C GLY A 144 -15.31 -0.77 12.66
N ALA A 145 -14.16 -0.10 12.79
CA ALA A 145 -14.05 1.22 13.42
C ALA A 145 -14.55 2.37 12.52
N VAL A 146 -14.73 2.13 11.22
CA VAL A 146 -15.12 3.15 10.25
C VAL A 146 -16.63 3.14 10.03
N ALA A 147 -17.28 4.24 10.41
CA ALA A 147 -18.66 4.49 10.07
C ALA A 147 -18.79 4.87 8.58
N VAL A 148 -19.58 4.11 7.83
CA VAL A 148 -19.84 4.37 6.40
C VAL A 148 -21.26 4.93 6.25
N SER A 149 -21.40 6.05 5.54
CA SER A 149 -22.68 6.74 5.34
C SER A 149 -22.90 7.12 3.87
N LYS A 150 -24.13 7.54 3.52
CA LYS A 150 -24.46 8.12 2.22
C LYS A 150 -24.33 9.65 2.28
N ARG A 151 -23.77 10.26 1.23
CA ARG A 151 -23.86 11.70 0.95
C ARG A 151 -24.44 11.91 -0.44
N GLY A 152 -25.61 12.53 -0.50
CA GLY A 152 -26.42 12.58 -1.72
C GLY A 152 -27.15 11.26 -2.00
N THR A 153 -27.58 11.07 -3.24
CA THR A 153 -28.42 9.93 -3.63
C THR A 153 -27.59 8.82 -4.25
N ILE A 154 -27.57 7.65 -3.61
CA ILE A 154 -27.01 6.41 -4.18
C ILE A 154 -28.16 5.42 -4.36
N PRO A 155 -28.37 4.87 -5.57
CA PRO A 155 -29.38 3.84 -5.79
C PRO A 155 -29.23 2.68 -4.80
N ASP A 156 -30.32 2.22 -4.21
CA ASP A 156 -30.27 1.24 -3.11
C ASP A 156 -29.61 -0.08 -3.52
N HIS A 157 -29.74 -0.50 -4.77
CA HIS A 157 -29.06 -1.69 -5.29
C HIS A 157 -27.53 -1.52 -5.40
N LYS A 158 -27.03 -0.28 -5.51
CA LYS A 158 -25.58 0.01 -5.59
C LYS A 158 -24.96 0.18 -4.22
N TYR A 159 -25.68 0.74 -3.25
CA TYR A 159 -25.10 1.12 -1.96
C TYR A 159 -24.38 -0.04 -1.23
N PRO A 160 -24.96 -1.24 -1.07
CA PRO A 160 -24.27 -2.36 -0.41
C PRO A 160 -22.97 -2.76 -1.10
N GLN A 161 -22.93 -2.69 -2.45
CA GLN A 161 -21.74 -3.02 -3.22
C GLN A 161 -20.64 -1.97 -3.00
N ARG A 162 -21.01 -0.68 -3.03
CA ARG A 162 -20.12 0.45 -2.77
C ARG A 162 -19.55 0.42 -1.35
N GLU A 163 -20.40 0.14 -0.36
CA GLU A 163 -19.98 -0.04 1.03
C GLU A 163 -19.00 -1.21 1.16
N THR A 164 -19.29 -2.35 0.55
CA THR A 164 -18.40 -3.53 0.58
C THR A 164 -17.03 -3.22 -0.03
N ARG A 165 -16.99 -2.55 -1.20
CA ARG A 165 -15.72 -2.13 -1.83
C ARG A 165 -14.95 -1.16 -0.97
N THR A 166 -15.62 -0.18 -0.38
CA THR A 166 -15.00 0.81 0.51
C THR A 166 -14.43 0.16 1.76
N ARG A 167 -15.17 -0.75 2.40
CA ARG A 167 -14.68 -1.50 3.57
C ARG A 167 -13.44 -2.32 3.23
N LYS A 168 -13.44 -3.00 2.08
CA LYS A 168 -12.25 -3.70 1.57
C LYS A 168 -11.08 -2.75 1.35
N ALA A 169 -11.32 -1.58 0.74
CA ALA A 169 -10.30 -0.57 0.50
C ALA A 169 -9.69 -0.01 1.81
N VAL A 170 -10.50 0.16 2.85
CA VAL A 170 -10.02 0.54 4.20
C VAL A 170 -9.09 -0.51 4.79
N VAL A 171 -9.51 -1.79 4.77
CA VAL A 171 -8.70 -2.90 5.29
C VAL A 171 -7.39 -3.01 4.51
N GLU A 172 -7.44 -2.90 3.19
CA GLU A 172 -6.25 -2.91 2.34
C GLU A 172 -5.32 -1.73 2.63
N ALA A 173 -5.86 -0.51 2.78
CA ALA A 173 -5.09 0.67 3.15
C ALA A 173 -4.39 0.50 4.50
N GLN A 174 -5.12 0.04 5.53
CA GLN A 174 -4.55 -0.23 6.87
C GLN A 174 -3.42 -1.26 6.81
N GLN A 175 -3.62 -2.37 6.08
CA GLN A 175 -2.61 -3.42 5.92
C GLN A 175 -1.35 -2.89 5.21
N LYS A 176 -1.53 -2.13 4.12
CA LYS A 176 -0.42 -1.56 3.36
C LYS A 176 0.34 -0.52 4.17
N MET A 177 -0.33 0.36 4.90
CA MET A 177 0.33 1.32 5.77
C MET A 177 1.08 0.66 6.93
N ALA A 178 0.50 -0.37 7.55
CA ALA A 178 1.18 -1.17 8.57
C ALA A 178 2.47 -1.80 8.01
N THR A 179 2.39 -2.37 6.80
CA THR A 179 3.55 -2.97 6.13
C THR A 179 4.61 -1.92 5.80
N ALA A 180 4.23 -0.76 5.25
CA ALA A 180 5.15 0.33 4.96
C ALA A 180 5.84 0.87 6.23
N LEU A 181 5.10 1.02 7.34
CA LEU A 181 5.65 1.39 8.64
C LEU A 181 6.63 0.33 9.17
N ALA A 182 6.31 -0.95 9.05
CA ALA A 182 7.21 -2.02 9.45
C ALA A 182 8.52 -2.00 8.65
N LEU A 183 8.44 -1.77 7.33
CA LEU A 183 9.61 -1.63 6.46
C LEU A 183 10.48 -0.43 6.86
N LEU A 184 9.86 0.73 7.13
CA LEU A 184 10.57 1.92 7.60
C LEU A 184 11.26 1.69 8.94
N ASN A 185 10.58 1.04 9.89
CA ASN A 185 11.14 0.72 11.21
C ASN A 185 12.30 -0.28 11.10
N ALA A 186 12.17 -1.32 10.28
CA ALA A 186 13.20 -2.32 10.06
C ALA A 186 14.46 -1.73 9.40
N ALA A 187 14.30 -0.70 8.56
CA ALA A 187 15.42 -0.01 7.93
C ALA A 187 16.27 0.83 8.89
N GLY A 188 15.74 1.18 10.08
CA GLY A 188 16.53 1.86 11.12
C GLY A 188 17.18 3.18 10.70
N GLY A 189 16.59 3.90 9.73
CA GLY A 189 17.16 5.13 9.18
C GLY A 189 17.99 4.96 7.90
N ALA A 190 18.29 3.73 7.48
CA ALA A 190 19.11 3.41 6.31
C ALA A 190 18.35 2.51 5.32
N PRO A 191 17.33 3.03 4.60
CA PRO A 191 16.55 2.26 3.66
C PRO A 191 17.41 1.84 2.46
N GLY A 192 17.28 0.59 2.05
CA GLY A 192 17.93 0.02 0.87
C GLY A 192 16.95 -0.69 -0.05
N GLY A 193 17.43 -1.17 -1.19
CA GLY A 193 16.66 -1.96 -2.15
C GLY A 193 15.33 -1.31 -2.57
N ALA A 194 14.26 -2.11 -2.57
CA ALA A 194 12.93 -1.68 -3.00
C ALA A 194 12.34 -0.55 -2.13
N LEU A 195 12.66 -0.49 -0.84
CA LEU A 195 12.16 0.57 0.05
C LEU A 195 12.74 1.94 -0.35
N LEU A 196 14.04 1.98 -0.64
CA LEU A 196 14.69 3.21 -1.11
C LEU A 196 14.16 3.63 -2.49
N GLN A 197 13.90 2.68 -3.39
CA GLN A 197 13.30 2.98 -4.70
C GLN A 197 11.89 3.55 -4.56
N ALA A 198 11.05 2.97 -3.70
CA ALA A 198 9.71 3.50 -3.40
C ALA A 198 9.79 4.93 -2.84
N LEU A 199 10.73 5.21 -1.93
CA LEU A 199 10.97 6.57 -1.42
C LEU A 199 11.37 7.55 -2.53
N ARG A 200 12.29 7.15 -3.41
CA ARG A 200 12.79 7.99 -4.52
C ARG A 200 11.73 8.33 -5.55
N SER A 201 10.84 7.38 -5.85
CA SER A 201 9.75 7.58 -6.81
C SER A 201 8.62 8.45 -6.22
N ALA A 202 8.25 8.19 -4.96
CA ALA A 202 7.15 8.88 -4.31
C ALA A 202 7.51 10.27 -3.75
N PHE A 203 8.76 10.46 -3.34
CA PHE A 203 9.30 11.69 -2.79
C PHE A 203 10.56 12.09 -3.56
N PRO A 204 10.44 12.89 -4.64
CA PRO A 204 11.55 13.21 -5.53
C PRO A 204 12.84 13.73 -4.85
N LEU A 205 12.73 14.40 -3.71
CA LEU A 205 13.88 14.86 -2.93
C LEU A 205 14.83 13.72 -2.48
N PHE A 206 14.35 12.47 -2.38
CA PHE A 206 15.17 11.32 -2.00
C PHE A 206 16.09 10.84 -3.13
N GLN A 207 15.90 11.31 -4.36
CA GLN A 207 16.79 10.95 -5.48
C GLN A 207 18.20 11.52 -5.30
N THR A 208 18.32 12.69 -4.67
CA THR A 208 19.61 13.37 -4.42
C THR A 208 19.98 13.47 -2.95
N ALA A 209 19.11 13.06 -2.03
CA ALA A 209 19.41 13.06 -0.60
C ALA A 209 20.54 12.07 -0.26
N THR A 210 21.50 12.54 0.55
CA THR A 210 22.53 11.68 1.16
C THR A 210 21.89 10.70 2.16
N PRO A 211 22.56 9.58 2.50
CA PRO A 211 22.03 8.64 3.50
C PRO A 211 21.70 9.29 4.85
N GLN A 212 22.49 10.27 5.28
CA GLN A 212 22.24 11.02 6.52
C GLN A 212 20.97 11.87 6.43
N GLN A 213 20.79 12.61 5.33
CA GLN A 213 19.56 13.38 5.09
C GLN A 213 18.33 12.48 5.01
N ILE A 214 18.44 11.33 4.33
CA ILE A 214 17.37 10.33 4.29
C ILE A 214 16.95 9.96 5.71
N GLY A 215 17.91 9.59 6.57
CA GLY A 215 17.66 9.24 7.97
C GLY A 215 16.93 10.34 8.76
N GLU A 216 17.22 11.61 8.49
CA GLU A 216 16.54 12.77 9.12
C GLU A 216 15.11 12.99 8.61
N LEU A 217 14.80 12.57 7.38
CA LEU A 217 13.49 12.77 6.74
C LEU A 217 12.49 11.65 7.06
N LEU A 218 12.96 10.42 7.27
CA LEU A 218 12.09 9.27 7.54
C LEU A 218 11.18 9.42 8.76
N PRO A 219 11.61 9.99 9.91
CA PRO A 219 10.73 10.19 11.05
C PRO A 219 9.45 10.96 10.72
N ARG A 220 9.53 11.93 9.79
CA ARG A 220 8.36 12.67 9.32
C ARG A 220 7.39 11.78 8.55
N ILE A 221 7.91 10.95 7.64
CA ILE A 221 7.09 10.01 6.84
C ILE A 221 6.41 9.00 7.77
N SER A 222 7.17 8.42 8.70
CA SER A 222 6.65 7.48 9.69
C SER A 222 5.57 8.12 10.56
N GLU A 223 5.76 9.36 11.02
CA GLU A 223 4.76 10.07 11.84
C GLU A 223 3.45 10.31 11.09
N VAL A 224 3.51 10.73 9.82
CA VAL A 224 2.31 10.88 8.99
C VAL A 224 1.57 9.55 8.87
N LEU A 225 2.26 8.47 8.51
CA LEU A 225 1.63 7.15 8.37
C LEU A 225 1.05 6.63 9.71
N ARG A 226 1.72 6.89 10.84
CA ARG A 226 1.20 6.54 12.17
C ARG A 226 -0.07 7.31 12.50
N ARG A 227 -0.14 8.61 12.22
CA ARG A 227 -1.34 9.43 12.42
C ARG A 227 -2.51 8.93 11.57
N VAL A 228 -2.26 8.60 10.31
CA VAL A 228 -3.30 8.05 9.41
C VAL A 228 -3.79 6.69 9.92
N GLN A 229 -2.88 5.79 10.30
CA GLN A 229 -3.23 4.49 10.84
C GLN A 229 -4.04 4.62 12.14
N ALA A 230 -3.60 5.46 13.08
CA ALA A 230 -4.34 5.73 14.31
C ALA A 230 -5.71 6.34 14.04
N GLY A 231 -5.80 7.27 13.08
CA GLY A 231 -7.04 7.92 12.67
C GLY A 231 -8.06 6.93 12.10
N LEU A 232 -7.66 6.08 11.17
CA LEU A 232 -8.53 5.04 10.58
C LEU A 232 -8.93 3.95 11.57
N ASN A 233 -8.11 3.69 12.59
CA ASN A 233 -8.42 2.74 13.66
C ASN A 233 -9.27 3.35 14.78
N SER A 234 -9.50 4.65 14.78
CA SER A 234 -10.31 5.33 15.81
C SER A 234 -11.80 5.10 15.56
N GLN A 235 -12.59 4.97 16.63
CA GLN A 235 -14.05 4.86 16.57
C GLN A 235 -14.75 6.10 15.94
N GLY A 236 -14.02 7.18 15.71
CA GLY A 236 -14.50 8.40 15.05
C GLY A 236 -14.19 8.49 13.55
N ALA A 237 -13.58 7.47 12.95
CA ALA A 237 -13.33 7.44 11.51
C ALA A 237 -14.66 7.34 10.74
N GLN A 238 -14.83 8.24 9.76
CA GLN A 238 -16.08 8.34 9.00
C GLN A 238 -15.77 8.42 7.51
N ILE A 239 -16.42 7.59 6.70
CA ILE A 239 -16.38 7.66 5.24
C ILE A 239 -17.80 7.89 4.73
N ALA A 240 -17.97 8.93 3.92
CA ALA A 240 -19.22 9.23 3.24
C ALA A 240 -19.12 8.81 1.77
N LEU A 241 -19.97 7.89 1.34
CA LEU A 241 -20.10 7.48 -0.05
C LEU A 241 -20.92 8.53 -0.79
N VAL A 242 -20.29 9.16 -1.78
CA VAL A 242 -20.86 10.27 -2.53
C VAL A 242 -21.61 9.72 -3.74
N GLY A 243 -22.90 10.00 -3.79
CA GLY A 243 -23.77 9.71 -4.92
C GLY A 243 -24.04 10.94 -5.80
N GLU A 244 -25.23 10.97 -6.39
CA GLU A 244 -25.72 12.15 -7.09
C GLU A 244 -25.90 13.29 -6.09
N ALA A 245 -25.20 14.41 -6.35
CA ALA A 245 -25.20 15.56 -5.47
C ALA A 245 -26.54 16.32 -5.56
N SER A 246 -27.11 16.63 -4.40
CA SER A 246 -28.23 17.57 -4.32
C SER A 246 -27.78 18.96 -4.79
N ILE A 247 -28.72 19.74 -5.34
CA ILE A 247 -28.47 21.16 -5.67
C ILE A 247 -28.02 21.98 -4.45
N LEU A 248 -28.40 21.53 -3.24
CA LEU A 248 -28.06 22.16 -1.97
C LEU A 248 -26.69 21.75 -1.40
N ASP A 249 -25.95 20.85 -2.05
CA ASP A 249 -24.59 20.45 -1.64
C ASP A 249 -23.54 21.02 -2.63
N PRO A 250 -23.12 22.29 -2.46
CA PRO A 250 -22.17 22.92 -3.38
C PRO A 250 -20.80 22.22 -3.39
N SER A 251 -20.34 21.68 -2.26
CA SER A 251 -19.08 20.93 -2.16
C SER A 251 -19.10 19.66 -3.00
N ALA A 252 -20.13 18.82 -2.87
CA ALA A 252 -20.24 17.60 -3.66
C ALA A 252 -20.41 17.90 -5.16
N ARG A 253 -21.14 18.98 -5.51
CA ARG A 253 -21.25 19.42 -6.91
C ARG A 253 -19.92 19.87 -7.48
N SER A 254 -19.14 20.66 -6.74
CA SER A 254 -17.82 21.12 -7.17
C SER A 254 -16.87 19.95 -7.37
N ALA A 255 -16.83 19.00 -6.43
CA ALA A 255 -15.99 17.81 -6.52
C ALA A 255 -16.39 16.90 -7.71
N ASN A 256 -17.69 16.74 -7.97
CA ASN A 256 -18.18 16.02 -9.13
C ASN A 256 -17.78 16.71 -10.45
N ALA A 257 -17.90 18.04 -10.51
CA ALA A 257 -17.53 18.82 -11.70
C ALA A 257 -16.01 18.79 -11.97
N SER A 258 -15.18 18.72 -10.92
CA SER A 258 -13.74 18.58 -11.06
C SER A 258 -13.27 17.15 -11.35
N GLY A 259 -14.18 16.16 -11.29
CA GLY A 259 -13.82 14.74 -11.41
C GLY A 259 -12.91 14.24 -10.29
N ALA A 260 -13.05 14.78 -9.07
CA ALA A 260 -12.24 14.35 -7.93
C ALA A 260 -12.71 12.97 -7.44
N ALA A 261 -11.81 12.03 -7.20
CA ALA A 261 -12.16 10.69 -6.71
C ALA A 261 -12.61 10.66 -5.24
N GLY A 262 -12.09 11.60 -4.45
CA GLY A 262 -12.45 11.83 -3.06
C GLY A 262 -12.15 13.26 -2.64
N TRP A 263 -12.58 13.62 -1.43
CA TRP A 263 -12.12 14.83 -0.75
C TRP A 263 -12.39 14.79 0.75
N VAL A 264 -11.65 15.60 1.50
CA VAL A 264 -11.97 15.97 2.89
C VAL A 264 -12.24 17.47 2.97
N ASP A 265 -13.37 17.86 3.55
CA ASP A 265 -13.78 19.25 3.69
C ASP A 265 -12.70 20.06 4.44
N SER A 266 -12.32 21.22 3.89
CA SER A 266 -11.22 22.02 4.44
C SER A 266 -11.58 22.61 5.80
N SER A 267 -10.62 22.66 6.72
CA SER A 267 -10.80 23.38 7.98
C SER A 267 -10.72 24.91 7.75
N THR A 268 -11.31 25.71 8.65
CA THR A 268 -11.16 27.18 8.58
C THR A 268 -9.69 27.61 8.70
N LYS A 269 -8.88 26.87 9.45
CA LYS A 269 -7.43 27.08 9.56
C LYS A 269 -6.71 26.80 8.23
N ASP A 270 -7.08 25.72 7.54
CA ASP A 270 -6.51 25.36 6.23
C ASP A 270 -6.81 26.43 5.19
N VAL A 271 -8.06 26.90 5.14
CA VAL A 271 -8.48 27.96 4.23
C VAL A 271 -7.68 29.24 4.53
N ALA A 272 -7.59 29.65 5.80
CA ALA A 272 -6.84 30.84 6.18
C ALA A 272 -5.34 30.75 5.85
N ALA A 273 -4.73 29.57 6.02
CA ALA A 273 -3.33 29.34 5.66
C ALA A 273 -3.10 29.45 4.14
N ARG A 274 -4.01 28.89 3.33
CA ARG A 274 -3.93 28.94 1.85
C ARG A 274 -4.07 30.34 1.27
N LEU A 275 -4.65 31.29 2.00
CA LEU A 275 -4.73 32.69 1.57
C LEU A 275 -3.39 33.44 1.70
N ARG A 276 -2.39 32.87 2.40
CA ARG A 276 -1.08 33.50 2.52
C ARG A 276 -0.33 33.46 1.18
N PRO A 277 0.20 34.60 0.69
CA PRO A 277 0.98 34.64 -0.55
C PRO A 277 2.13 33.64 -0.51
N GLY A 278 2.28 32.87 -1.59
CA GLY A 278 3.36 31.89 -1.70
C GLY A 278 3.21 30.66 -0.79
N TYR A 279 2.10 30.47 -0.07
CA TYR A 279 1.89 29.32 0.81
C TYR A 279 2.15 27.99 0.08
N MET A 280 1.56 27.81 -1.10
CA MET A 280 1.77 26.62 -1.91
C MET A 280 3.23 26.47 -2.37
N LYS A 281 3.97 27.57 -2.51
CA LYS A 281 5.38 27.57 -2.91
C LYS A 281 6.36 27.50 -1.74
N SER A 282 5.92 27.47 -0.49
CA SER A 282 6.85 27.37 0.64
C SER A 282 7.44 25.97 0.75
N GLU A 283 8.74 25.83 1.04
CA GLU A 283 9.33 24.55 1.47
C GLU A 283 9.26 24.35 2.99
N GLU A 284 8.80 25.36 3.73
CA GLU A 284 8.47 25.23 5.14
C GLU A 284 7.28 24.30 5.29
N LEU A 285 7.49 23.19 6.01
CA LEU A 285 6.45 22.18 6.16
C LEU A 285 5.41 22.67 7.18
N PRO A 286 4.12 22.74 6.83
CA PRO A 286 3.07 23.05 7.80
C PRO A 286 3.05 22.03 8.95
N SER A 287 2.42 22.42 10.06
CA SER A 287 2.15 21.48 11.18
C SER A 287 1.22 20.35 10.71
N MET A 288 1.39 19.16 11.28
CA MET A 288 0.52 18.01 11.08
C MET A 288 -0.75 18.05 11.95
N ASP A 289 -0.87 19.05 12.84
CA ASP A 289 -1.99 19.19 13.78
C ASP A 289 -3.20 19.89 13.17
N SER A 290 -3.12 20.33 11.92
CA SER A 290 -4.23 20.88 11.15
C SER A 290 -5.06 19.81 10.44
N GLY A 291 -5.17 18.61 11.03
CA GLY A 291 -6.05 17.57 10.49
C GLY A 291 -7.46 18.10 10.23
N ARG A 292 -8.05 17.72 9.10
CA ARG A 292 -9.39 18.16 8.71
C ARG A 292 -10.46 17.39 9.49
N THR A 293 -11.59 18.04 9.74
CA THR A 293 -12.74 17.47 10.45
C THR A 293 -13.80 16.94 9.47
N GLY A 294 -14.69 16.07 9.96
CA GLY A 294 -15.78 15.51 9.15
C GLY A 294 -15.35 14.29 8.32
N PRO A 295 -16.23 13.72 7.49
CA PRO A 295 -15.99 12.47 6.79
C PRO A 295 -14.93 12.59 5.68
N ILE A 296 -14.30 11.47 5.36
CA ILE A 296 -13.63 11.28 4.07
C ILE A 296 -14.74 11.01 3.05
N ASN A 297 -14.88 11.86 2.04
CA ASN A 297 -15.91 11.70 1.01
C ASN A 297 -15.32 10.94 -0.17
N LEU A 298 -15.92 9.82 -0.56
CA LEU A 298 -15.44 9.00 -1.69
C LEU A 298 -16.51 8.85 -2.77
N ARG A 299 -16.15 9.15 -4.01
CA ARG A 299 -16.93 8.74 -5.19
C ARG A 299 -16.57 7.31 -5.56
N GLU A 300 -17.32 6.73 -6.50
CA GLU A 300 -17.16 5.32 -6.88
C GLU A 300 -15.73 4.99 -7.33
N GLU A 301 -15.08 5.89 -8.07
CA GLU A 301 -13.67 5.76 -8.48
C GLU A 301 -12.67 5.87 -7.31
N GLY A 302 -13.08 6.46 -6.18
CA GLY A 302 -12.31 6.61 -4.95
C GLY A 302 -12.33 5.42 -4.00
N GLU A 303 -13.11 4.36 -4.31
CA GLU A 303 -13.33 3.20 -3.43
C GLU A 303 -12.19 2.18 -3.50
N VAL A 304 -10.95 2.65 -3.49
CA VAL A 304 -9.72 1.86 -3.56
C VAL A 304 -8.69 2.36 -2.56
N ALA A 305 -7.75 1.48 -2.15
CA ALA A 305 -6.79 1.78 -1.10
C ALA A 305 -5.98 3.06 -1.35
N TRP A 306 -5.62 3.35 -2.61
CA TRP A 306 -4.91 4.57 -3.00
C TRP A 306 -5.61 5.83 -2.47
N TYR A 307 -6.89 6.00 -2.81
CA TYR A 307 -7.65 7.20 -2.42
C TYR A 307 -8.02 7.20 -0.94
N VAL A 308 -8.22 6.02 -0.33
CA VAL A 308 -8.36 5.96 1.15
C VAL A 308 -7.10 6.49 1.83
N ILE A 309 -5.90 6.09 1.38
CA ILE A 309 -4.62 6.58 1.94
C ILE A 309 -4.49 8.09 1.69
N HIS A 310 -4.69 8.54 0.45
CA HIS A 310 -4.62 9.95 0.06
C HIS A 310 -5.51 10.83 0.96
N GLU A 311 -6.81 10.53 1.00
CA GLU A 311 -7.78 11.35 1.75
C GLU A 311 -7.58 11.23 3.27
N ALA A 312 -7.22 10.06 3.77
CA ALA A 312 -6.93 9.90 5.18
C ALA A 312 -5.68 10.68 5.60
N THR A 313 -4.72 10.86 4.69
CA THR A 313 -3.56 11.72 4.91
C THR A 313 -3.96 13.18 5.08
N HIS A 314 -4.88 13.70 4.25
CA HIS A 314 -5.46 15.02 4.47
C HIS A 314 -6.15 15.13 5.83
N ARG A 315 -6.99 14.14 6.15
CA ARG A 315 -7.82 14.16 7.35
C ARG A 315 -6.98 14.11 8.63
N PHE A 316 -6.06 13.16 8.72
CA PHE A 316 -5.41 12.85 9.99
C PHE A 316 -4.00 13.43 10.13
N ALA A 317 -3.38 13.86 9.03
CA ALA A 317 -2.04 14.44 9.03
C ALA A 317 -1.95 15.84 8.41
N GLY A 318 -3.08 16.42 7.96
CA GLY A 318 -3.15 17.81 7.50
C GLY A 318 -2.36 18.07 6.21
N THR A 319 -2.11 17.05 5.38
CA THR A 319 -1.41 17.21 4.11
C THR A 319 -2.23 18.00 3.08
N LEU A 320 -1.59 18.35 1.97
CA LEU A 320 -2.14 19.18 0.91
C LEU A 320 -1.99 18.51 -0.45
N ASP A 321 -2.73 19.05 -1.42
CA ASP A 321 -2.66 18.67 -2.84
C ASP A 321 -1.72 19.64 -3.56
N TYR A 322 -0.42 19.49 -3.33
CA TYR A 322 0.57 20.32 -4.03
C TYR A 322 0.61 19.97 -5.52
N GLN A 323 0.59 18.68 -5.83
CA GLN A 323 0.60 18.16 -7.19
C GLN A 323 0.05 16.75 -7.16
N TYR A 324 -0.90 16.43 -8.05
CA TYR A 324 -1.28 15.03 -8.26
C TYR A 324 -0.14 14.25 -8.90
N SER A 325 0.02 13.01 -8.46
CA SER A 325 1.06 12.07 -8.83
C SER A 325 1.11 11.81 -10.33
N SER A 326 2.33 11.66 -10.85
CA SER A 326 2.59 11.16 -12.20
C SER A 326 2.56 9.62 -12.26
N TYR A 327 2.35 8.91 -11.15
CA TYR A 327 2.48 7.45 -11.05
C TYR A 327 1.78 6.64 -12.18
N ASP A 328 0.45 6.73 -12.31
CA ASP A 328 -0.27 5.97 -13.35
C ASP A 328 0.17 6.37 -14.76
N HIS A 329 0.59 7.62 -14.91
CA HIS A 329 1.05 8.17 -16.18
C HIS A 329 2.41 7.58 -16.54
N GLU A 330 3.31 7.48 -15.57
CA GLU A 330 4.64 6.92 -15.73
C GLU A 330 4.60 5.42 -15.98
N LEU A 331 3.70 4.69 -15.33
CA LEU A 331 3.46 3.27 -15.61
C LEU A 331 2.95 3.05 -17.04
N ALA A 332 2.04 3.90 -17.51
CA ALA A 332 1.55 3.83 -18.89
C ALA A 332 2.65 4.17 -19.91
N GLU A 333 3.50 5.16 -19.61
CA GLU A 333 4.68 5.50 -20.41
C GLU A 333 5.69 4.33 -20.44
N ASP A 334 5.96 3.68 -19.30
CA ASP A 334 6.85 2.53 -19.23
C ASP A 334 6.33 1.35 -20.04
N ALA A 335 5.03 1.05 -19.94
CA ALA A 335 4.40 0.00 -20.73
C ALA A 335 4.44 0.30 -22.24
N ALA A 336 4.17 1.54 -22.62
CA ALA A 336 4.26 1.98 -24.02
C ALA A 336 5.69 1.86 -24.55
N GLN A 337 6.68 2.28 -23.76
CA GLN A 337 8.08 2.22 -24.13
C GLN A 337 8.57 0.77 -24.28
N ALA A 338 8.17 -0.12 -23.37
CA ALA A 338 8.47 -1.54 -23.48
C ALA A 338 7.89 -2.16 -24.77
N GLY A 339 6.68 -1.75 -25.17
CA GLY A 339 6.08 -2.17 -26.44
C GLY A 339 6.86 -1.65 -27.66
N LEU A 340 7.23 -0.37 -27.64
CA LEU A 340 7.95 0.28 -28.74
C LEU A 340 9.38 -0.24 -28.93
N ALA A 341 10.05 -0.66 -27.85
CA ALA A 341 11.40 -1.22 -27.90
C ALA A 341 11.52 -2.47 -28.80
N THR A 342 10.40 -3.13 -29.12
CA THR A 342 10.37 -4.29 -30.02
C THR A 342 10.29 -3.95 -31.51
N VAL A 343 9.96 -2.69 -31.84
CA VAL A 343 9.70 -2.24 -33.23
C VAL A 343 10.58 -1.07 -33.67
N LEU A 344 11.14 -0.31 -32.74
CA LEU A 344 12.08 0.77 -33.03
C LEU A 344 13.51 0.24 -33.19
N ASP A 345 14.32 0.95 -33.96
CA ASP A 345 15.76 0.68 -33.95
C ASP A 345 16.35 0.99 -32.56
N PRO A 346 17.42 0.29 -32.13
CA PRO A 346 17.95 0.41 -30.78
C PRO A 346 18.37 1.83 -30.38
N ALA A 347 18.88 2.64 -31.31
CA ALA A 347 19.34 3.99 -31.00
C ALA A 347 18.16 4.93 -30.72
N THR A 348 17.11 4.85 -31.53
CA THR A 348 15.87 5.62 -31.30
C THR A 348 15.18 5.20 -29.99
N ALA A 349 15.10 3.90 -29.72
CA ALA A 349 14.52 3.39 -28.47
C ALA A 349 15.29 3.89 -27.24
N ALA A 350 16.63 3.85 -27.29
CA ALA A 350 17.47 4.35 -26.20
C ALA A 350 17.36 5.88 -25.99
N ALA A 351 17.29 6.66 -27.07
CA ALA A 351 17.11 8.11 -26.97
C ALA A 351 15.75 8.50 -26.36
N GLN A 352 14.68 7.80 -26.72
CA GLN A 352 13.35 8.01 -26.12
C GLN A 352 13.33 7.64 -24.64
N ASP A 353 13.96 6.52 -24.27
CA ASP A 353 14.07 6.08 -22.88
C ASP A 353 14.86 7.10 -22.04
N ALA A 354 16.01 7.57 -22.56
CA ALA A 354 16.81 8.61 -21.91
C ALA A 354 16.03 9.94 -21.74
N ALA A 355 15.26 10.34 -22.75
CA ALA A 355 14.44 11.56 -22.67
C ALA A 355 13.29 11.42 -21.65
N MET A 356 12.69 10.23 -21.53
CA MET A 356 11.66 9.93 -20.54
C MET A 356 12.22 9.94 -19.12
N LEU A 357 13.34 9.24 -18.89
CA LEU A 357 14.02 9.22 -17.59
C LEU A 357 14.54 10.62 -17.21
N GLY A 358 15.00 11.42 -18.17
CA GLY A 358 15.39 12.81 -17.95
C GLY A 358 14.26 13.70 -17.43
N ARG A 359 12.99 13.39 -17.72
CA ARG A 359 11.82 14.09 -17.14
C ARG A 359 11.49 13.63 -15.72
N ARG A 360 12.02 12.47 -15.31
CA ARG A 360 11.82 11.85 -13.99
C ARG A 360 12.95 12.11 -12.99
N ALA A 361 13.90 12.95 -13.38
CA ALA A 361 14.95 13.43 -12.50
C ALA A 361 14.46 14.58 -11.62
N VAL A 362 14.88 14.59 -10.36
CA VAL A 362 14.64 15.69 -9.42
C VAL A 362 15.08 17.03 -10.02
N ARG A 363 14.24 18.05 -9.80
CA ARG A 363 14.42 19.41 -10.35
C ARG A 363 14.61 20.40 -9.21
N ASP A 364 15.14 21.58 -9.55
CA ASP A 364 15.28 22.68 -8.60
C ASP A 364 13.91 23.03 -7.99
N PRO A 365 13.77 22.98 -6.65
CA PRO A 365 12.51 23.32 -5.96
C PRO A 365 11.98 24.73 -6.23
N SER A 366 12.81 25.64 -6.71
CA SER A 366 12.41 27.00 -7.14
C SER A 366 11.57 27.01 -8.42
N THR A 367 11.64 25.95 -9.23
CA THR A 367 10.87 25.80 -10.48
C THR A 367 9.45 25.29 -10.27
N TYR A 368 9.09 24.90 -9.04
CA TYR A 368 7.74 24.49 -8.68
C TYR A 368 6.74 25.64 -8.87
N THR A 369 5.67 25.39 -9.65
CA THR A 369 4.74 26.43 -10.09
C THR A 369 3.78 26.86 -9.00
N GLY A 370 3.61 26.06 -7.94
CA GLY A 370 2.59 26.30 -6.91
C GLY A 370 1.18 25.94 -7.35
N GLN A 371 1.02 25.38 -8.55
CA GLN A 371 -0.26 25.00 -9.14
C GLN A 371 -0.32 23.50 -9.37
N ASN A 372 -1.52 22.95 -9.38
CA ASN A 372 -1.74 21.57 -9.81
C ASN A 372 -1.80 21.50 -11.33
N GLU A 373 -0.67 21.17 -11.96
CA GLU A 373 -0.55 21.14 -13.41
C GLU A 373 -1.34 19.96 -14.00
N THR A 374 -2.27 20.26 -14.90
CA THR A 374 -3.14 19.22 -15.49
C THR A 374 -2.54 18.59 -16.74
N GLN A 375 -1.64 19.27 -17.45
CA GLN A 375 -1.07 18.81 -18.72
C GLN A 375 0.22 17.98 -18.53
N ARG A 376 0.35 16.87 -19.28
CA ARG A 376 1.66 16.21 -19.50
C ARG A 376 2.45 17.06 -20.51
N PRO A 377 3.74 17.39 -20.30
CA PRO A 377 4.68 16.90 -19.29
C PRO A 377 4.75 17.75 -18.01
N LYS A 378 4.12 18.93 -17.98
CA LYS A 378 4.24 19.91 -16.89
C LYS A 378 3.91 19.32 -15.51
N ARG A 379 2.89 18.44 -15.43
CA ARG A 379 2.55 17.70 -14.22
C ARG A 379 3.75 16.96 -13.61
N GLN A 380 4.45 16.22 -14.45
CA GLN A 380 5.60 15.42 -14.05
C GLN A 380 6.76 16.33 -13.65
N GLU A 381 7.07 17.34 -14.45
CA GLU A 381 8.12 18.32 -14.12
C GLU A 381 7.84 19.02 -12.79
N ASN A 382 6.59 19.40 -12.54
CA ASN A 382 6.17 20.04 -11.29
C ASN A 382 6.24 19.07 -10.09
N TRP A 383 5.93 17.78 -10.30
CA TRP A 383 6.12 16.73 -9.29
C TRP A 383 7.60 16.62 -8.87
N TYR A 384 8.50 16.51 -9.84
CA TYR A 384 9.94 16.40 -9.57
C TYR A 384 10.58 17.70 -9.05
N ALA A 385 9.87 18.84 -9.14
CA ALA A 385 10.26 20.12 -8.53
C ALA A 385 9.68 20.33 -7.12
N MET A 386 8.93 19.39 -6.53
CA MET A 386 8.27 19.64 -5.23
C MET A 386 9.24 19.94 -4.07
N GLY A 387 10.48 19.42 -4.11
CA GLY A 387 11.42 19.56 -3.00
C GLY A 387 10.85 18.99 -1.70
N ARG A 388 11.03 19.70 -0.57
CA ARG A 388 10.52 19.25 0.74
C ARG A 388 8.99 19.16 0.79
N ARG A 389 8.27 19.88 -0.07
CA ARG A 389 6.79 19.91 -0.11
C ARG A 389 6.16 18.52 -0.32
N ALA A 390 6.88 17.62 -0.98
CA ALA A 390 6.45 16.23 -1.17
C ALA A 390 6.15 15.53 0.18
N LEU A 391 6.84 15.90 1.27
CA LEU A 391 6.58 15.38 2.61
C LEU A 391 5.24 15.82 3.22
N MET A 392 4.57 16.79 2.60
CA MET A 392 3.21 17.22 2.94
C MET A 392 2.25 17.09 1.75
N ASN A 393 2.60 16.32 0.72
CA ASN A 393 1.74 16.03 -0.42
C ASN A 393 1.03 14.69 -0.22
N ALA A 394 -0.30 14.67 -0.22
CA ALA A 394 -1.07 13.44 0.06
C ALA A 394 -0.78 12.32 -0.95
N ASP A 395 -0.63 12.68 -2.22
CA ASP A 395 -0.34 11.73 -3.30
C ASP A 395 1.04 11.07 -3.16
N SER A 396 2.02 11.75 -2.55
CA SER A 396 3.33 11.15 -2.27
C SER A 396 3.20 10.00 -1.27
N TYR A 397 2.32 10.10 -0.28
CA TYR A 397 2.07 9.02 0.68
C TYR A 397 1.32 7.85 0.06
N ALA A 398 0.27 8.12 -0.74
CA ALA A 398 -0.43 7.07 -1.48
C ALA A 398 0.52 6.32 -2.42
N HIS A 399 1.32 7.05 -3.21
CA HIS A 399 2.35 6.48 -4.07
C HIS A 399 3.34 5.62 -3.27
N PHE A 400 3.93 6.17 -2.21
CA PHE A 400 4.91 5.46 -1.39
C PHE A 400 4.35 4.16 -0.79
N VAL A 401 3.19 4.22 -0.16
CA VAL A 401 2.58 3.05 0.50
C VAL A 401 2.26 1.96 -0.52
N MET A 402 1.74 2.34 -1.69
CA MET A 402 1.39 1.37 -2.73
C MET A 402 2.64 0.69 -3.28
N THR A 403 3.67 1.47 -3.64
CA THR A 403 4.93 0.95 -4.20
C THR A 403 5.74 0.13 -3.20
N ALA A 404 5.91 0.62 -1.97
CA ALA A 404 6.64 -0.09 -0.91
C ALA A 404 6.00 -1.44 -0.55
N THR A 405 4.70 -1.63 -0.84
CA THR A 405 3.94 -2.85 -0.52
C THR A 405 3.60 -3.70 -1.74
N GLY A 406 4.35 -3.53 -2.82
CA GLY A 406 4.34 -4.45 -3.96
C GLY A 406 3.55 -3.97 -5.18
N SER A 407 3.06 -2.72 -5.22
CA SER A 407 2.62 -2.14 -6.48
C SER A 407 3.82 -1.81 -7.39
N PRO A 408 3.67 -1.90 -8.73
CA PRO A 408 4.76 -1.61 -9.66
C PRO A 408 5.38 -0.23 -9.42
N ILE A 409 6.71 -0.15 -9.40
CA ILE A 409 7.44 1.11 -9.23
C ILE A 409 7.74 1.68 -10.62
N PRO A 410 7.39 2.94 -10.92
CA PRO A 410 7.82 3.59 -12.14
C PRO A 410 9.34 3.63 -12.26
N ARG A 411 9.87 3.49 -13.48
CA ARG A 411 11.30 3.69 -13.70
C ARG A 411 11.65 5.15 -13.44
N SER A 412 12.65 5.42 -12.61
CA SER A 412 13.08 6.79 -12.26
C SER A 412 14.59 6.90 -12.20
#